data_AF-A0A8T3E599-F1
#
_entry.id   AF-A0A8T3E599-F1
#
_cell.length_a   1.000
_cell.length_b   1.000
_cell.length_c   1.000
_cell.angle_alpha   90.00
_cell.angle_beta   90.00
_cell.angle_gamma   90.00
#
_symmetry.space_group_name_H-M   'P 1'
#
loop_
_entity.id
_entity.type
_entity.pdbx_description
1 polymer ?
#
loop_
_entity_poly.entity_id
_entity_poly.type
_entity_poly.pdbx_seq_one_letter_code
_entity_poly.pdbx_strand_id
1 'polypeptide(L)'
;MGEAMAQYRESGGVDEVPDLSDSDDDQWQSIEESPNSILKVLCLFCDRLLNSVEDTFSHCNSEHHVDIASLVRRHDLDDYGYIRLINYVRSVKCSGESLLLATEGALPWDSDDYMRPALEDDPLLQIDIQELCGVEAMEDTVMDGEPLTPTVLMKRSQQAEERALQAEDALARAVEDLHRLKHLVQNLVMNTDITSGAKGAIAGLQEEENSAYFSSYSHYGIHEEMLKDKVRTESYRDFVYLNEDVFKDKVVLDVGCGTGILSMFVARCGARKVIAVDQSEIIYQAMDIVRSNNLQETITLIKGRIEEVDLPVEKVDIIISEWMGYFLLFESMLDSVLYARDHYLAADGSVYPDRCTISLAAVGDTQKHQEHIGFWDDVYGFKMACMKKTVVPEAMVEVLKPETLISEPTVIKTIDCNTVCISELDFVMDFNLKITHSTQCTAIMGYFDIFFERNCENKVSFSTGPQCTKTHWKQTVFFLEDPVPVQSGENLQGKITVCKNRKDPRALLVSLTIRDVKQTYSIQ
;
A
#
# COMPACT_ATOMS: atom_id res chain seq x y z
N MET A 1 6.85 -47.28 -57.89
CA MET A 1 7.81 -46.50 -58.70
C MET A 1 7.89 -45.12 -58.07
N GLY A 2 8.99 -44.84 -57.36
CA GLY A 2 9.38 -43.52 -56.79
C GLY A 2 8.46 -42.97 -55.69
N GLU A 3 8.82 -42.73 -54.42
CA GLU A 3 10.05 -42.13 -53.85
C GLU A 3 10.45 -40.85 -54.62
N ALA A 4 10.74 -39.69 -54.02
CA ALA A 4 10.93 -39.31 -52.63
C ALA A 4 11.05 -37.78 -52.51
N MET A 5 11.04 -37.32 -51.26
CA MET A 5 11.95 -36.33 -50.66
C MET A 5 11.95 -34.85 -51.08
N ALA A 6 11.59 -34.07 -50.07
CA ALA A 6 12.22 -32.81 -49.73
C ALA A 6 13.75 -32.89 -49.73
N GLN A 7 14.39 -31.88 -50.30
CA GLN A 7 15.73 -31.42 -49.95
C GLN A 7 15.86 -29.98 -50.44
N TYR A 8 15.96 -29.03 -49.51
CA TYR A 8 16.96 -27.97 -49.58
C TYR A 8 17.29 -27.59 -48.13
N ARG A 9 18.52 -27.88 -47.76
CA ARG A 9 19.18 -27.47 -46.51
C ARG A 9 20.49 -26.80 -46.93
N GLU A 10 20.90 -25.85 -46.08
CA GLU A 10 22.18 -25.11 -46.05
C GLU A 10 22.26 -23.91 -46.99
N SER A 11 22.74 -22.73 -46.59
CA SER A 11 23.27 -22.21 -45.32
C SER A 11 23.67 -20.74 -45.56
N GLY A 12 23.60 -19.90 -44.53
CA GLY A 12 24.50 -18.74 -44.38
C GLY A 12 24.03 -17.43 -45.01
N GLY A 13 23.66 -16.49 -44.15
CA GLY A 13 23.37 -15.11 -44.50
C GLY A 13 22.85 -14.40 -43.25
N VAL A 14 23.79 -13.87 -42.47
CA VAL A 14 23.52 -12.97 -41.35
C VAL A 14 22.95 -11.70 -41.96
N ASP A 15 21.64 -11.44 -41.78
CA ASP A 15 21.06 -10.15 -42.12
C ASP A 15 21.02 -9.28 -40.86
N GLU A 16 21.80 -8.21 -40.99
CA GLU A 16 22.13 -7.16 -40.05
C GLU A 16 20.88 -6.50 -39.46
N VAL A 17 20.83 -6.46 -38.14
CA VAL A 17 20.00 -5.51 -37.39
C VAL A 17 20.64 -4.12 -37.60
N PRO A 18 19.88 -3.06 -37.93
CA PRO A 18 20.47 -1.76 -38.15
C PRO A 18 21.14 -1.26 -36.87
N ASP A 19 22.41 -0.92 -37.03
CA ASP A 19 23.32 -0.32 -36.05
C ASP A 19 22.76 1.03 -35.58
N LEU A 20 22.15 1.06 -34.39
CA LEU A 20 21.91 2.31 -33.67
C LEU A 20 23.19 2.60 -32.90
N SER A 21 24.07 3.33 -33.57
CA SER A 21 25.33 3.83 -33.03
C SER A 21 25.09 4.60 -31.74
N ASP A 22 25.75 4.18 -30.67
CA ASP A 22 26.04 4.97 -29.49
C ASP A 22 26.78 6.26 -29.91
N SER A 23 26.04 7.36 -29.91
CA SER A 23 26.54 8.74 -29.87
C SER A 23 25.39 9.63 -29.45
N ASP A 24 25.26 9.84 -28.15
CA ASP A 24 25.22 11.18 -27.54
C ASP A 24 24.91 11.00 -26.05
N ASP A 25 25.92 10.53 -25.32
CA ASP A 25 26.07 10.89 -23.91
C ASP A 25 26.31 12.40 -23.81
N ASP A 26 25.77 12.99 -22.75
CA ASP A 26 26.01 14.35 -22.24
C ASP A 26 25.37 15.54 -22.96
N GLN A 27 24.08 15.76 -22.69
CA GLN A 27 23.63 17.08 -22.22
C GLN A 27 22.29 17.04 -21.48
N TRP A 28 22.29 16.45 -20.28
CA TRP A 28 21.40 16.96 -19.22
C TRP A 28 21.90 18.37 -18.87
N GLN A 29 21.43 19.37 -19.61
CA GLN A 29 21.52 20.73 -19.12
C GLN A 29 20.63 20.78 -17.88
N SER A 30 21.28 20.72 -16.72
CA SER A 30 20.76 21.33 -15.51
C SER A 30 20.15 22.66 -15.93
N ILE A 31 18.83 22.79 -15.81
CA ILE A 31 18.24 24.12 -15.68
C ILE A 31 18.81 24.62 -14.36
N GLU A 32 19.95 25.31 -14.46
CA GLU A 32 20.33 26.29 -13.49
C GLU A 32 19.11 27.21 -13.38
N GLU A 33 18.42 27.14 -12.25
CA GLU A 33 17.42 28.13 -11.88
C GLU A 33 18.07 29.49 -12.06
N SER A 34 17.69 30.15 -13.16
CA SER A 34 17.98 31.56 -13.33
C SER A 34 17.32 32.25 -12.14
N PRO A 35 18.04 33.00 -11.28
CA PRO A 35 17.48 33.56 -10.03
C PRO A 35 16.44 34.67 -10.24
N ASN A 36 15.78 34.74 -11.40
CA ASN A 36 14.88 35.81 -11.84
C ASN A 36 13.70 35.33 -12.69
N SER A 37 13.28 34.06 -12.59
CA SER A 37 11.97 33.63 -13.09
C SER A 37 10.88 34.19 -12.17
N ILE A 38 10.48 35.45 -12.37
CA ILE A 38 9.38 36.07 -11.64
C ILE A 38 8.09 35.34 -12.06
N LEU A 39 7.48 34.59 -11.13
CA LEU A 39 6.19 33.93 -11.31
C LEU A 39 5.17 34.96 -11.83
N LYS A 40 4.54 34.69 -12.98
CA LYS A 40 3.51 35.58 -13.54
C LYS A 40 2.14 34.95 -13.36
N VAL A 41 1.31 35.56 -12.53
CA VAL A 41 -0.03 35.08 -12.19
C VAL A 41 -1.08 35.99 -12.82
N LEU A 42 -2.04 35.43 -13.55
CA LEU A 42 -3.11 36.18 -14.19
C LEU A 42 -4.21 36.53 -13.18
N CYS A 43 -4.70 37.76 -13.16
CA CYS A 43 -5.85 38.14 -12.33
C CYS A 43 -7.12 37.36 -12.71
N LEU A 44 -7.95 37.00 -11.72
CA LEU A 44 -9.21 36.27 -11.95
C LEU A 44 -10.24 37.05 -12.79
N PHE A 45 -10.24 38.38 -12.71
CA PHE A 45 -11.31 39.22 -13.25
C PHE A 45 -10.86 40.17 -14.37
N CYS A 46 -9.55 40.23 -14.67
CA CYS A 46 -9.02 41.04 -15.77
C CYS A 46 -7.73 40.44 -16.37
N ASP A 47 -7.26 41.02 -17.47
CA ASP A 47 -6.08 40.52 -18.20
C ASP A 47 -4.72 40.96 -17.60
N ARG A 48 -4.70 41.37 -16.33
CA ARG A 48 -3.47 41.84 -15.66
C ARG A 48 -2.64 40.67 -15.13
N LEU A 49 -1.35 40.67 -15.43
CA LEU A 49 -0.36 39.74 -14.89
C LEU A 49 0.38 40.35 -13.71
N LEU A 50 0.40 39.62 -12.59
CA LEU A 50 1.03 40.00 -11.32
C LEU A 50 2.20 39.07 -10.99
N ASN A 51 3.02 39.46 -10.01
CA ASN A 51 4.30 38.80 -9.73
C ASN A 51 4.20 37.68 -8.68
N SER A 52 3.05 37.53 -8.04
CA SER A 52 2.77 36.47 -7.08
C SER A 52 1.27 36.21 -6.95
N VAL A 53 0.92 35.15 -6.24
CA VAL A 53 -0.46 34.82 -5.88
C VAL A 53 -1.02 35.83 -4.89
N GLU A 54 -0.25 36.26 -3.88
CA GLU A 54 -0.67 37.25 -2.87
C GLU A 54 -0.94 38.62 -3.51
N ASP A 55 -0.08 39.04 -4.45
CA ASP A 55 -0.29 40.24 -5.25
C ASP A 55 -1.61 40.13 -6.05
N THR A 56 -1.90 38.94 -6.58
CA THR A 56 -3.11 38.68 -7.36
C THR A 56 -4.37 38.77 -6.51
N PHE A 57 -4.37 38.22 -5.30
CA PHE A 57 -5.50 38.36 -4.38
C PHE A 57 -5.65 39.79 -3.86
N SER A 58 -4.55 40.48 -3.57
CA SER A 58 -4.56 41.89 -3.20
C SER A 58 -5.18 42.76 -4.30
N HIS A 59 -4.84 42.47 -5.56
CA HIS A 59 -5.42 43.16 -6.72
C HIS A 59 -6.90 42.83 -6.95
N CYS A 60 -7.32 41.58 -6.74
CA CYS A 60 -8.74 41.21 -6.78
C CYS A 60 -9.55 41.98 -5.72
N ASN A 61 -8.99 42.16 -4.53
CA ASN A 61 -9.64 42.92 -3.47
C ASN A 61 -9.67 44.43 -3.76
N SER A 62 -8.56 45.01 -4.22
CA SER A 62 -8.47 46.47 -4.41
C SER A 62 -9.21 46.98 -5.64
N GLU A 63 -9.12 46.28 -6.78
CA GLU A 63 -9.65 46.75 -8.07
C GLU A 63 -10.97 46.09 -8.46
N HIS A 64 -11.23 44.87 -7.96
CA HIS A 64 -12.46 44.13 -8.27
C HIS A 64 -13.40 44.02 -7.06
N HIS A 65 -12.99 44.55 -5.90
CA HIS A 65 -13.75 44.51 -4.64
C HIS A 65 -14.13 43.09 -4.19
N VAL A 66 -13.36 42.09 -4.61
CA VAL A 66 -13.56 40.68 -4.24
C VAL A 66 -12.41 40.20 -3.37
N ASP A 67 -12.73 39.93 -2.10
CA ASP A 67 -11.85 39.22 -1.19
C ASP A 67 -12.11 37.71 -1.30
N ILE A 68 -11.18 37.00 -1.96
CA ILE A 68 -11.27 35.56 -2.22
C ILE A 68 -11.22 34.76 -0.91
N ALA A 69 -10.38 35.15 0.06
CA ALA A 69 -10.31 34.47 1.35
C ALA A 69 -11.62 34.61 2.14
N SER A 70 -12.28 35.77 2.04
CA SER A 70 -13.60 35.99 2.63
C SER A 70 -14.71 35.21 1.91
N LEU A 71 -14.61 34.97 0.59
CA LEU A 71 -15.55 34.12 -0.14
C LEU A 71 -15.42 32.65 0.25
N VAL A 72 -14.18 32.14 0.35
CA VAL A 72 -13.89 30.78 0.82
C VAL A 72 -14.48 30.56 2.22
N ARG A 73 -14.23 31.49 3.16
CA ARG A 73 -14.78 31.44 4.52
C ARG A 73 -16.30 31.56 4.56
N ARG A 74 -16.89 32.43 3.73
CA ARG A 74 -18.35 32.65 3.71
C ARG A 74 -19.12 31.42 3.23
N HIS A 75 -18.55 30.66 2.30
CA HIS A 75 -19.18 29.50 1.68
C HIS A 75 -18.65 28.15 2.17
N ASP A 76 -17.78 28.15 3.18
CA ASP A 76 -17.17 26.94 3.78
C ASP A 76 -16.57 26.01 2.71
N LEU A 77 -15.77 26.57 1.80
CA LEU A 77 -15.22 25.82 0.67
C LEU A 77 -14.00 24.98 1.10
N ASP A 78 -14.03 23.70 0.76
CA ASP A 78 -12.88 22.79 0.79
C ASP A 78 -11.98 22.96 -0.46
N ASP A 79 -10.89 22.20 -0.53
CA ASP A 79 -9.94 22.20 -1.66
C ASP A 79 -10.65 22.11 -3.01
N TYR A 80 -11.63 21.21 -3.10
CA TYR A 80 -12.40 20.99 -4.32
C TYR A 80 -13.38 22.12 -4.61
N GLY A 81 -14.05 22.66 -3.58
CA GLY A 81 -14.96 23.80 -3.71
C GLY A 81 -14.25 25.07 -4.19
N TYR A 82 -13.03 25.30 -3.74
CA TYR A 82 -12.17 26.39 -4.20
C TYR A 82 -11.71 26.20 -5.64
N ILE A 83 -11.24 25.01 -6.01
CA ILE A 83 -10.87 24.70 -7.40
C ILE A 83 -12.05 24.97 -8.35
N ARG A 84 -13.26 24.50 -7.97
CA ARG A 84 -14.48 24.77 -8.74
C ARG A 84 -14.78 26.27 -8.85
N LEU A 85 -14.63 27.03 -7.77
CA LEU A 85 -14.82 28.49 -7.77
C LEU A 85 -13.85 29.19 -8.74
N ILE A 86 -12.56 28.87 -8.68
CA ILE A 86 -11.53 29.47 -9.54
C ILE A 86 -11.80 29.14 -11.02
N ASN A 87 -12.05 27.87 -11.33
CA ASN A 87 -12.36 27.42 -12.68
C ASN A 87 -13.68 27.99 -13.21
N TYR A 88 -14.70 28.16 -12.36
CA TYR A 88 -15.94 28.83 -12.71
C TYR A 88 -15.69 30.28 -13.12
N VAL A 89 -14.96 31.06 -12.30
CA VAL A 89 -14.66 32.47 -12.62
C VAL A 89 -13.89 32.57 -13.93
N ARG A 90 -12.89 31.71 -14.15
CA ARG A 90 -12.10 31.64 -15.38
C ARG A 90 -12.94 31.27 -16.61
N SER A 91 -13.83 30.29 -16.48
CA SER A 91 -14.63 29.76 -17.59
C SER A 91 -15.78 30.68 -17.98
N VAL A 92 -16.48 31.23 -16.99
CA VAL A 92 -17.67 32.06 -17.18
C VAL A 92 -17.31 33.54 -17.35
N LYS A 93 -16.12 33.96 -16.90
CA LYS A 93 -15.65 35.35 -16.90
C LYS A 93 -16.67 36.29 -16.25
N CYS A 94 -17.22 35.87 -15.11
CA CYS A 94 -18.19 36.67 -14.36
C CYS A 94 -17.51 37.88 -13.70
N SER A 95 -18.28 38.96 -13.48
CA SER A 95 -17.78 40.12 -12.72
C SER A 95 -17.76 39.83 -11.23
N GLY A 96 -16.87 40.51 -10.50
CA GLY A 96 -16.79 40.40 -9.03
C GLY A 96 -18.10 40.73 -8.32
N GLU A 97 -18.85 41.73 -8.82
CA GLU A 97 -20.19 42.06 -8.33
C GLU A 97 -21.18 40.89 -8.47
N SER A 98 -21.13 40.17 -9.60
CA SER A 98 -22.01 39.02 -9.85
C SER A 98 -21.68 37.84 -8.95
N LEU A 99 -20.40 37.68 -8.60
CA LEU A 99 -19.93 36.64 -7.70
C LEU A 99 -20.34 36.92 -6.25
N LEU A 100 -20.31 38.18 -5.82
CA LEU A 100 -20.71 38.59 -4.47
C LEU A 100 -22.23 38.55 -4.24
N LEU A 101 -23.03 38.64 -5.30
CA LEU A 101 -24.49 38.53 -5.26
C LEU A 101 -25.00 37.08 -5.14
N ALA A 102 -24.12 36.08 -5.25
CA ALA A 102 -24.46 34.69 -5.03
C ALA A 102 -24.73 34.44 -3.52
N THR A 103 -25.98 34.54 -3.08
CA THR A 103 -26.40 34.28 -1.69
C THR A 103 -26.96 32.86 -1.53
N GLU A 104 -26.71 32.28 -0.34
CA GLU A 104 -27.13 30.96 0.19
C GLU A 104 -28.24 30.26 -0.61
N GLY A 105 -27.79 29.41 -1.55
CA GLY A 105 -28.57 28.61 -2.48
C GLY A 105 -27.62 27.71 -3.27
N ALA A 106 -28.09 27.11 -4.38
CA ALA A 106 -27.21 26.35 -5.27
C ALA A 106 -26.10 27.26 -5.81
N LEU A 107 -24.86 27.00 -5.41
CA LEU A 107 -23.72 27.85 -5.77
C LEU A 107 -23.48 27.74 -7.28
N PRO A 108 -23.19 28.84 -7.99
CA PRO A 108 -22.99 28.81 -9.45
C PRO A 108 -21.87 27.89 -9.92
N TRP A 109 -20.91 27.61 -9.03
CA TRP A 109 -19.75 26.75 -9.27
C TRP A 109 -19.94 25.31 -8.74
N ASP A 110 -21.15 24.94 -8.30
CA ASP A 110 -21.46 23.58 -7.80
C ASP A 110 -21.78 22.60 -8.95
N SER A 111 -20.83 22.46 -9.87
CA SER A 111 -20.87 21.48 -10.97
C SER A 111 -19.51 20.82 -11.15
N ASP A 112 -19.51 19.52 -11.40
CA ASP A 112 -18.30 18.72 -11.68
C ASP A 112 -17.58 19.19 -12.96
N ASP A 113 -18.25 19.93 -13.84
CA ASP A 113 -17.63 20.52 -15.03
C ASP A 113 -16.47 21.46 -14.66
N TYR A 114 -16.51 22.09 -13.48
CA TYR A 114 -15.48 23.00 -12.99
C TYR A 114 -14.33 22.31 -12.24
N MET A 115 -14.31 20.98 -12.20
CA MET A 115 -13.15 20.20 -11.71
C MET A 115 -12.03 20.13 -12.74
N ARG A 116 -12.27 20.55 -13.99
CA ARG A 116 -11.25 20.62 -15.04
C ARG A 116 -10.60 22.01 -15.03
N PRO A 117 -9.25 22.11 -15.00
CA PRO A 117 -8.56 23.39 -15.05
C PRO A 117 -8.99 24.20 -16.28
N ALA A 118 -9.50 25.41 -16.04
CA ALA A 118 -9.86 26.34 -17.11
C ALA A 118 -8.62 27.00 -17.73
N LEU A 119 -7.49 26.99 -17.00
CA LEU A 119 -6.18 27.42 -17.43
C LEU A 119 -5.16 26.35 -17.03
N GLU A 120 -4.33 25.91 -17.99
CA GLU A 120 -3.27 24.94 -17.76
C GLU A 120 -2.19 25.57 -16.88
N ASP A 121 -1.72 24.82 -15.87
CA ASP A 121 -0.75 25.26 -14.86
C ASP A 121 -1.13 26.57 -14.11
N ASP A 122 -2.42 26.82 -13.85
CA ASP A 122 -2.86 28.02 -13.11
C ASP A 122 -2.27 28.03 -11.68
N PRO A 123 -1.39 29.00 -11.34
CA PRO A 123 -0.78 29.06 -10.02
C PRO A 123 -1.80 29.26 -8.90
N LEU A 124 -2.99 29.79 -9.20
CA LEU A 124 -4.06 29.94 -8.22
C LEU A 124 -4.68 28.60 -7.80
N LEU A 125 -4.51 27.52 -8.58
CA LEU A 125 -5.00 26.18 -8.22
C LEU A 125 -4.01 25.38 -7.37
N GLN A 126 -2.79 25.89 -7.18
CA GLN A 126 -1.69 25.20 -6.49
C GLN A 126 -1.49 25.71 -5.05
N ILE A 127 -2.42 26.51 -4.55
CA ILE A 127 -2.33 27.12 -3.22
C ILE A 127 -2.85 26.16 -2.16
N ASP A 128 -2.30 26.25 -0.95
CA ASP A 128 -2.92 25.66 0.23
C ASP A 128 -4.01 26.61 0.77
N ILE A 129 -5.25 26.14 0.79
CA ILE A 129 -6.40 26.93 1.26
C ILE A 129 -6.27 27.26 2.75
N GLN A 130 -5.63 26.38 3.53
CA GLN A 130 -5.39 26.61 4.96
C GLN A 130 -4.42 27.77 5.16
N GLU A 131 -3.44 27.93 4.26
CA GLU A 131 -2.55 29.08 4.24
C GLU A 131 -3.28 30.37 3.79
N LEU A 132 -4.15 30.26 2.78
CA LEU A 132 -4.95 31.39 2.27
C LEU A 132 -5.91 31.97 3.31
N CYS A 133 -6.61 31.11 4.06
CA CYS A 133 -7.60 31.55 5.04
C CYS A 133 -6.99 32.05 6.36
N GLY A 134 -5.69 31.80 6.56
CA GLY A 134 -4.97 32.10 7.79
C GLY A 134 -5.40 31.16 8.92
N VAL A 135 -4.44 30.49 9.55
CA VAL A 135 -4.69 29.70 10.77
C VAL A 135 -5.00 30.65 11.93
N GLU A 136 -6.25 31.09 12.05
CA GLU A 136 -6.76 31.53 13.34
C GLU A 136 -7.07 30.27 14.15
N ALA A 137 -6.16 29.98 15.07
CA ALA A 137 -6.40 29.04 16.15
C ALA A 137 -7.78 29.33 16.76
N MET A 138 -8.54 28.27 17.03
CA MET A 138 -9.75 28.33 17.83
C MET A 138 -9.45 29.06 19.16
N GLU A 139 -9.76 30.34 19.24
CA GLU A 139 -9.89 31.05 20.50
C GLU A 139 -11.35 30.93 20.95
N ASP A 140 -11.53 30.12 22.00
CA ASP A 140 -12.71 30.14 22.85
C ASP A 140 -13.10 31.58 23.19
N THR A 141 -14.38 31.88 23.04
CA THR A 141 -15.09 33.05 23.55
C THR A 141 -14.55 33.60 24.88
N VAL A 142 -14.06 34.85 24.91
CA VAL A 142 -14.52 35.94 25.83
C VAL A 142 -14.23 37.32 25.21
N MET A 143 -15.19 38.23 25.34
CA MET A 143 -15.23 39.65 24.92
C MET A 143 -14.10 40.53 25.49
N ASP A 144 -13.60 41.50 24.70
CA ASP A 144 -13.87 42.95 24.82
C ASP A 144 -12.79 43.80 24.11
N GLY A 145 -13.21 44.91 23.50
CA GLY A 145 -12.30 45.89 22.92
C GLY A 145 -11.50 46.63 24.00
N GLU A 146 -10.20 46.38 24.08
CA GLU A 146 -9.25 47.26 24.78
C GLU A 146 -8.41 48.10 23.80
N PRO A 147 -8.05 49.35 24.15
CA PRO A 147 -7.26 50.20 23.27
C PRO A 147 -5.84 49.65 23.13
N LEU A 148 -5.28 49.76 21.91
CA LEU A 148 -3.88 49.48 21.60
C LEU A 148 -2.94 50.35 22.46
N THR A 149 -2.56 49.85 23.63
CA THR A 149 -1.54 50.48 24.47
C THR A 149 -0.14 50.00 24.06
N PRO A 150 0.91 50.83 24.18
CA PRO A 150 2.28 50.47 23.81
C PRO A 150 2.78 49.17 24.47
N THR A 151 2.27 48.86 25.67
CA THR A 151 2.63 47.66 26.44
C THR A 151 2.14 46.36 25.79
N VAL A 152 0.95 46.36 25.17
CA VAL A 152 0.39 45.18 24.49
C VAL A 152 1.13 44.91 23.18
N LEU A 153 1.48 45.97 22.44
CA LEU A 153 2.28 45.86 21.22
C LEU A 153 3.69 45.32 21.49
N MET A 154 4.32 45.77 22.59
CA MET A 154 5.64 45.29 22.98
C MET A 154 5.63 43.80 23.35
N LYS A 155 4.57 43.33 24.03
CA LYS A 155 4.41 41.91 24.40
C LYS A 155 4.18 41.01 23.18
N ARG A 156 3.39 41.48 22.20
CA ARG A 156 3.18 40.78 20.92
C ARG A 156 4.46 40.74 20.07
N SER A 157 5.26 41.81 20.08
CA SER A 157 6.56 41.87 19.39
C SER A 157 7.54 40.85 19.97
N GLN A 158 7.62 40.73 21.29
CA GLN A 158 8.50 39.75 21.95
C GLN A 158 8.08 38.30 21.65
N GLN A 159 6.78 38.01 21.64
CA GLN A 159 6.28 36.68 21.27
C GLN A 159 6.46 36.34 19.79
N ALA A 160 6.49 37.34 18.90
CA ALA A 160 6.81 37.14 17.49
C ALA A 160 8.31 36.86 17.30
N GLU A 161 9.17 37.57 18.01
CA GLU A 161 10.62 37.38 17.98
C GLU A 161 11.05 36.01 18.52
N GLU A 162 10.41 35.53 19.60
CA GLU A 162 10.68 34.20 20.15
C GLU A 162 10.25 33.08 19.18
N ARG A 163 9.13 33.25 18.47
CA ARG A 163 8.69 32.30 17.43
C ARG A 163 9.63 32.30 16.22
N ALA A 164 10.13 33.47 15.81
CA ALA A 164 11.10 33.57 14.72
C ALA A 164 12.41 32.84 15.06
N LEU A 165 12.91 33.00 16.29
CA LEU A 165 14.10 32.30 16.78
C LEU A 165 13.93 30.77 16.79
N GLN A 166 12.76 30.28 17.20
CA GLN A 166 12.46 28.83 17.16
C GLN A 166 12.37 28.29 15.73
N ALA A 167 11.83 29.08 14.80
CA ALA A 167 11.76 28.72 13.39
C ALA A 167 13.14 28.68 12.73
N GLU A 168 14.03 29.64 13.04
CA GLU A 168 15.42 29.65 12.55
C GLU A 168 16.19 28.42 13.03
N ASP A 169 16.02 28.02 14.29
CA ASP A 169 16.67 26.83 14.87
C ASP A 169 16.13 25.52 14.26
N ALA A 170 14.84 25.46 13.94
CA ALA A 170 14.25 24.35 13.19
C ALA A 170 14.78 24.27 11.75
N LEU A 171 14.93 25.41 11.08
CA LEU A 171 15.48 25.48 9.72
C LEU A 171 16.95 25.05 9.70
N ALA A 172 17.75 25.47 10.69
CA ALA A 172 19.14 25.07 10.80
C ALA A 172 19.30 23.54 10.93
N ARG A 173 18.45 22.88 11.73
CA ARG A 173 18.41 21.42 11.83
C ARG A 173 18.03 20.75 10.52
N ALA A 174 16.99 21.25 9.85
CA ALA A 174 16.55 20.70 8.57
C ALA A 174 17.65 20.80 7.49
N VAL A 175 18.42 21.89 7.47
CA VAL A 175 19.56 22.06 6.56
C VAL A 175 20.68 21.07 6.88
N GLU A 176 20.95 20.79 8.16
CA GLU A 176 21.95 19.78 8.55
C GLU A 176 21.53 18.37 8.12
N ASP A 177 20.25 18.02 8.28
CA ASP A 177 19.70 16.74 7.85
C ASP A 177 19.76 16.58 6.32
N LEU A 178 19.54 17.67 5.57
CA LEU A 178 19.67 17.68 4.11
C LEU A 178 21.13 17.45 3.66
N HIS A 179 22.10 17.98 4.41
CA HIS A 179 23.53 17.70 4.17
C HIS A 179 23.89 16.24 4.48
N ARG A 180 23.32 15.65 5.54
CA ARG A 180 23.51 14.22 5.85
C ARG A 180 22.91 13.33 4.76
N LEU A 181 21.72 13.67 4.28
CA LEU A 181 21.06 12.98 3.18
C LEU A 181 21.91 13.02 1.90
N LYS A 182 22.46 14.18 1.55
CA LYS A 182 23.36 14.34 0.40
C LYS A 182 24.60 13.46 0.52
N HIS A 183 25.17 13.34 1.73
CA HIS A 183 26.35 12.51 1.96
C HIS A 183 26.04 11.00 1.89
N LEU A 184 24.84 10.59 2.30
CA LEU A 184 24.35 9.22 2.15
C LEU A 184 24.14 8.86 0.67
N VAL A 185 23.53 9.77 -0.11
CA VAL A 185 23.33 9.59 -1.55
C VAL A 185 24.68 9.48 -2.29
N GLN A 186 25.69 10.27 -1.90
CA GLN A 186 27.03 10.15 -2.48
C GLN A 186 27.72 8.81 -2.18
N ASN A 187 27.46 8.21 -1.01
CA ASN A 187 28.02 6.91 -0.64
C ASN A 187 27.32 5.74 -1.35
N LEU A 188 26.02 5.86 -1.64
CA LEU A 188 25.24 4.90 -2.42
C LEU A 188 25.72 4.79 -3.88
N VAL A 189 26.16 5.90 -4.48
CA VAL A 189 26.64 5.91 -5.88
C VAL A 189 28.03 5.27 -6.04
N MET A 190 28.82 5.14 -4.98
CA MET A 190 30.23 4.69 -5.08
C MET A 190 30.52 3.25 -4.68
N ASN A 191 29.57 2.50 -4.09
CA ASN A 191 29.82 1.12 -3.66
C ASN A 191 29.00 0.10 -4.48
N THR A 192 29.47 -0.17 -5.69
CA THR A 192 29.11 -1.38 -6.44
C THR A 192 30.32 -2.31 -6.49
N ASP A 193 30.41 -3.25 -5.54
CA ASP A 193 31.23 -4.46 -5.73
C ASP A 193 30.56 -5.68 -5.09
N ILE A 194 30.37 -6.69 -5.94
CA ILE A 194 29.55 -7.88 -5.73
C ILE A 194 30.35 -8.96 -5.01
N THR A 195 29.77 -9.61 -4.00
CA THR A 195 30.18 -10.99 -3.62
C THR A 195 28.97 -11.90 -3.54
N SER A 196 29.02 -12.98 -4.33
CA SER A 196 27.98 -13.96 -4.55
C SER A 196 28.11 -15.14 -3.58
N GLY A 197 27.04 -15.40 -2.84
CA GLY A 197 26.80 -16.62 -2.08
C GLY A 197 25.30 -16.95 -2.17
N ALA A 198 24.95 -18.23 -2.20
CA ALA A 198 23.59 -18.74 -2.45
C ALA A 198 22.55 -18.10 -1.50
N LYS A 199 21.83 -17.10 -2.00
CA LYS A 199 20.73 -16.40 -1.32
C LYS A 199 19.41 -16.73 -2.03
N GLY A 200 18.32 -16.89 -1.28
CA GLY A 200 16.97 -17.13 -1.83
C GLY A 200 16.51 -15.98 -2.74
N ALA A 201 15.48 -16.22 -3.55
CA ALA A 201 15.04 -15.27 -4.59
C ALA A 201 14.74 -13.85 -4.05
N ILE A 202 14.15 -13.73 -2.86
CA ILE A 202 13.88 -12.46 -2.17
C ILE A 202 15.18 -11.74 -1.76
N ALA A 203 16.14 -12.49 -1.22
CA ALA A 203 17.41 -11.96 -0.72
C ALA A 203 18.36 -11.49 -1.85
N GLY A 204 18.06 -11.85 -3.11
CA GLY A 204 18.78 -11.39 -4.31
C GLY A 204 18.12 -10.23 -5.06
N LEU A 205 16.98 -9.70 -4.59
CA LEU A 205 16.28 -8.60 -5.26
C LEU A 205 17.06 -7.28 -5.19
N GLN A 206 17.04 -6.51 -6.28
CA GLN A 206 17.65 -5.17 -6.38
C GLN A 206 17.03 -4.20 -5.35
N GLU A 207 17.80 -3.21 -4.89
CA GLU A 207 17.41 -2.29 -3.81
C GLU A 207 16.16 -1.45 -4.16
N GLU A 208 15.95 -1.12 -5.43
CA GLU A 208 14.85 -0.25 -5.89
C GLU A 208 13.45 -0.90 -5.77
N GLU A 209 13.28 -2.16 -6.17
CA GLU A 209 12.00 -2.88 -6.04
C GLU A 209 11.66 -3.19 -4.57
N ASN A 210 12.69 -3.44 -3.75
CA ASN A 210 12.53 -3.57 -2.31
C ASN A 210 12.15 -2.24 -1.64
N SER A 211 12.66 -1.11 -2.14
CA SER A 211 12.37 0.22 -1.60
C SER A 211 10.88 0.55 -1.67
N ALA A 212 10.22 0.31 -2.80
CA ALA A 212 8.78 0.58 -2.96
C ALA A 212 7.92 -0.25 -1.98
N TYR A 213 8.26 -1.54 -1.82
CA TYR A 213 7.62 -2.42 -0.85
C TYR A 213 7.76 -1.91 0.59
N PHE A 214 8.99 -1.64 1.06
CA PHE A 214 9.18 -1.20 2.44
C PHE A 214 8.66 0.23 2.68
N SER A 215 8.64 1.06 1.63
CA SER A 215 8.05 2.41 1.68
C SER A 215 6.53 2.35 1.88
N SER A 216 5.82 1.36 1.31
CA SER A 216 4.38 1.23 1.56
C SER A 216 4.11 0.94 3.04
N TYR A 217 4.89 0.02 3.63
CA TYR A 217 4.83 -0.30 5.06
C TYR A 217 5.37 0.79 5.98
N SER A 218 5.89 1.91 5.47
CA SER A 218 6.27 3.06 6.29
C SER A 218 5.08 3.98 6.58
N HIS A 219 3.98 3.85 5.82
CA HIS A 219 2.79 4.67 5.98
C HIS A 219 1.88 4.13 7.11
N TYR A 220 1.46 5.02 8.03
CA TYR A 220 0.65 4.64 9.20
C TYR A 220 -0.69 3.98 8.83
N GLY A 221 -1.28 4.35 7.69
CA GLY A 221 -2.60 3.85 7.25
C GLY A 221 -2.67 2.33 7.10
N ILE A 222 -1.61 1.68 6.61
CA ILE A 222 -1.57 0.21 6.49
C ILE A 222 -1.52 -0.42 7.89
N HIS A 223 -0.74 0.15 8.81
CA HIS A 223 -0.70 -0.32 10.20
C HIS A 223 -2.02 -0.09 10.93
N GLU A 224 -2.73 1.00 10.64
CA GLU A 224 -4.06 1.28 11.20
C GLU A 224 -5.08 0.22 10.75
N GLU A 225 -5.10 -0.14 9.47
CA GLU A 225 -5.95 -1.23 8.96
C GLU A 225 -5.63 -2.56 9.64
N MET A 226 -4.34 -2.92 9.70
CA MET A 226 -3.86 -4.14 10.35
C MET A 226 -4.21 -4.19 11.85
N LEU A 227 -4.10 -3.07 12.58
CA LEU A 227 -4.40 -2.99 14.00
C LEU A 227 -5.92 -2.98 14.28
N LYS A 228 -6.72 -2.40 13.38
CA LYS A 228 -8.20 -2.42 13.48
C LYS A 228 -8.79 -3.78 13.12
N ASP A 229 -8.06 -4.63 12.40
CA ASP A 229 -8.41 -6.03 12.23
C ASP A 229 -8.27 -6.78 13.57
N LYS A 230 -9.40 -6.86 14.27
CA LYS A 230 -9.51 -7.54 15.57
C LYS A 230 -9.30 -9.05 15.44
N VAL A 231 -9.83 -9.68 14.39
CA VAL A 231 -9.68 -11.13 14.21
C VAL A 231 -8.20 -11.49 14.13
N ARG A 232 -7.43 -10.74 13.34
CA ARG A 232 -5.97 -10.86 13.28
C ARG A 232 -5.34 -10.59 14.65
N THR A 233 -5.48 -9.37 15.15
CA THR A 233 -4.68 -8.87 16.28
C THR A 233 -5.03 -9.58 17.58
N GLU A 234 -6.31 -9.86 17.82
CA GLU A 234 -6.78 -10.57 19.02
C GLU A 234 -6.43 -12.05 18.97
N SER A 235 -6.39 -12.70 17.81
CA SER A 235 -5.94 -14.11 17.74
C SER A 235 -4.48 -14.27 18.17
N TYR A 236 -3.59 -13.38 17.72
CA TYR A 236 -2.20 -13.38 18.21
C TYR A 236 -2.11 -13.05 19.70
N ARG A 237 -2.85 -12.04 20.17
CA ARG A 237 -2.91 -11.68 21.60
C ARG A 237 -3.38 -12.86 22.45
N ASP A 238 -4.49 -13.48 22.06
CA ASP A 238 -5.14 -14.54 22.81
C ASP A 238 -4.26 -15.80 22.78
N PHE A 239 -3.61 -16.09 21.65
CA PHE A 239 -2.59 -17.14 21.57
C PHE A 239 -1.49 -16.93 22.61
N VAL A 240 -0.91 -15.73 22.67
CA VAL A 240 0.17 -15.40 23.61
C VAL A 240 -0.33 -15.47 25.06
N TYR A 241 -1.44 -14.81 25.39
CA TYR A 241 -1.92 -14.70 26.77
C TYR A 241 -2.56 -15.98 27.32
N LEU A 242 -3.13 -16.82 26.47
CA LEU A 242 -3.68 -18.11 26.90
C LEU A 242 -2.60 -19.20 27.03
N ASN A 243 -1.37 -18.95 26.58
CA ASN A 243 -0.26 -19.90 26.61
C ASN A 243 1.00 -19.25 27.21
N GLU A 244 0.87 -18.57 28.36
CA GLU A 244 1.97 -17.84 29.02
C GLU A 244 3.21 -18.71 29.26
N ASP A 245 3.00 -19.98 29.60
CA ASP A 245 4.04 -20.97 29.83
C ASP A 245 4.93 -21.24 28.61
N VAL A 246 4.40 -21.02 27.40
CA VAL A 246 5.17 -21.13 26.15
C VAL A 246 6.19 -19.99 26.06
N PHE A 247 5.83 -18.78 26.47
CA PHE A 247 6.64 -17.56 26.28
C PHE A 247 7.50 -17.18 27.50
N LYS A 248 7.10 -17.61 28.69
CA LYS A 248 7.75 -17.23 29.94
C LYS A 248 9.22 -17.62 29.96
N ASP A 249 10.07 -16.67 30.34
CA ASP A 249 11.53 -16.81 30.41
C ASP A 249 12.21 -17.19 29.06
N LYS A 250 11.50 -17.11 27.93
CA LYS A 250 12.02 -17.40 26.58
C LYS A 250 12.60 -16.17 25.87
N VAL A 251 13.47 -16.40 24.90
CA VAL A 251 13.91 -15.41 23.92
C VAL A 251 13.10 -15.56 22.65
N VAL A 252 12.41 -14.50 22.26
CA VAL A 252 11.47 -14.51 21.13
C VAL A 252 11.95 -13.57 20.02
N LEU A 253 11.86 -14.01 18.78
CA LEU A 253 12.10 -13.20 17.59
C LEU A 253 10.77 -12.84 16.93
N ASP A 254 10.50 -11.54 16.74
CA ASP A 254 9.38 -10.99 16.00
C ASP A 254 9.88 -10.53 14.62
N VAL A 255 9.53 -11.27 13.55
CA VAL A 255 10.01 -11.02 12.18
C VAL A 255 8.99 -10.17 11.43
N GLY A 256 9.37 -8.96 11.02
CA GLY A 256 8.48 -7.95 10.46
C GLY A 256 7.59 -7.35 11.53
N CYS A 257 8.19 -6.82 12.59
CA CYS A 257 7.45 -6.43 13.79
C CYS A 257 6.50 -5.24 13.58
N GLY A 258 6.67 -4.45 12.51
CA GLY A 258 5.93 -3.24 12.22
C GLY A 258 5.93 -2.28 13.40
N THR A 259 4.74 -1.98 13.93
CA THR A 259 4.55 -1.15 15.13
C THR A 259 5.00 -1.78 16.45
N GLY A 260 5.43 -3.04 16.45
CA GLY A 260 5.88 -3.78 17.63
C GLY A 260 4.75 -4.35 18.49
N ILE A 261 3.51 -4.40 17.98
CA ILE A 261 2.34 -4.85 18.76
C ILE A 261 2.47 -6.31 19.25
N LEU A 262 2.96 -7.23 18.41
CA LEU A 262 3.14 -8.63 18.78
C LEU A 262 4.25 -8.77 19.82
N SER A 263 5.37 -8.09 19.60
CA SER A 263 6.45 -7.96 20.57
C SER A 263 5.98 -7.49 21.95
N MET A 264 5.06 -6.51 22.00
CA MET A 264 4.50 -6.03 23.26
C MET A 264 3.60 -7.05 23.96
N PHE A 265 2.81 -7.83 23.22
CA PHE A 265 2.04 -8.94 23.81
C PHE A 265 2.97 -9.98 24.44
N VAL A 266 4.01 -10.39 23.71
CA VAL A 266 4.99 -11.37 24.17
C VAL A 266 5.75 -10.87 25.41
N ALA A 267 6.20 -9.61 25.40
CA ALA A 267 6.91 -9.04 26.54
C ALA A 267 6.04 -8.97 27.81
N ARG A 268 4.76 -8.62 27.69
CA ARG A 268 3.80 -8.62 28.81
C ARG A 268 3.54 -10.01 29.38
N CYS A 269 3.76 -11.05 28.57
CA CYS A 269 3.61 -12.45 28.95
C CYS A 269 4.84 -13.04 29.67
N GLY A 270 5.82 -12.18 30.03
CA GLY A 270 6.98 -12.61 30.82
C GLY A 270 8.10 -13.25 30.01
N ALA A 271 8.16 -12.99 28.68
CA ALA A 271 9.34 -13.35 27.90
C ALA A 271 10.60 -12.69 28.47
N ARG A 272 11.71 -13.46 28.50
CA ARG A 272 13.01 -12.97 29.00
C ARG A 272 13.55 -11.84 28.12
N LYS A 273 13.37 -11.97 26.80
CA LYS A 273 13.78 -10.99 25.82
C LYS A 273 12.96 -11.14 24.54
N VAL A 274 12.60 -10.04 23.92
CA VAL A 274 12.01 -10.01 22.57
C VAL A 274 12.96 -9.24 21.65
N ILE A 275 13.31 -9.83 20.52
CA ILE A 275 14.09 -9.19 19.47
C ILE A 275 13.13 -8.97 18.30
N ALA A 276 12.94 -7.72 17.91
CA ALA A 276 11.94 -7.32 16.93
C ALA A 276 12.65 -6.71 15.72
N VAL A 277 12.49 -7.31 14.55
CA VAL A 277 13.20 -6.92 13.34
C VAL A 277 12.21 -6.40 12.30
N ASP A 278 12.47 -5.22 11.76
CA ASP A 278 11.72 -4.68 10.63
C ASP A 278 12.61 -3.78 9.77
N GLN A 279 12.43 -3.82 8.46
CA GLN A 279 13.20 -3.00 7.53
C GLN A 279 12.60 -1.59 7.35
N SER A 280 11.27 -1.47 7.48
CA SER A 280 10.50 -0.25 7.26
C SER A 280 10.86 0.84 8.28
N GLU A 281 10.68 2.10 7.88
CA GLU A 281 10.90 3.27 8.74
C GLU A 281 9.94 3.32 9.94
N ILE A 282 8.83 2.56 9.90
CA ILE A 282 7.87 2.42 11.01
C ILE A 282 8.54 1.97 12.32
N ILE A 283 9.70 1.32 12.23
CA ILE A 283 10.42 0.84 13.40
C ILE A 283 10.84 1.98 14.34
N TYR A 284 11.05 3.20 13.84
CA TYR A 284 11.36 4.34 14.68
C TYR A 284 10.16 4.74 15.55
N GLN A 285 8.95 4.71 14.99
CA GLN A 285 7.71 4.87 15.77
C GLN A 285 7.53 3.70 16.74
N ALA A 286 7.86 2.47 16.34
CA ALA A 286 7.82 1.31 17.23
C ALA A 286 8.75 1.48 18.44
N MET A 287 9.93 2.10 18.27
CA MET A 287 10.83 2.43 19.39
C MET A 287 10.18 3.37 20.39
N ASP A 288 9.50 4.41 19.92
CA ASP A 288 8.79 5.36 20.80
C ASP A 288 7.60 4.69 21.48
N ILE A 289 6.82 3.88 20.75
CA ILE A 289 5.71 3.10 21.31
C ILE A 289 6.20 2.18 22.44
N VAL A 290 7.28 1.43 22.23
CA VAL A 290 7.85 0.52 23.22
C VAL A 290 8.33 1.27 24.47
N ARG A 291 8.99 2.43 24.29
CA ARG A 291 9.43 3.29 25.41
C ARG A 291 8.24 3.85 26.19
N SER A 292 7.22 4.36 25.50
CA SER A 292 6.00 4.89 26.14
C SER A 292 5.24 3.84 26.94
N ASN A 293 5.42 2.55 26.61
CA ASN A 293 4.84 1.43 27.35
C ASN A 293 5.78 0.82 28.40
N ASN A 294 6.97 1.38 28.63
CA ASN A 294 7.99 0.91 29.58
C ASN A 294 8.48 -0.53 29.29
N LEU A 295 8.59 -0.91 28.02
CA LEU A 295 8.98 -2.27 27.60
C LEU A 295 10.38 -2.34 26.96
N GLN A 296 11.12 -1.22 26.94
CA GLN A 296 12.43 -1.12 26.28
C GLN A 296 13.53 -2.00 26.90
N GLU A 297 13.39 -2.41 28.16
CA GLU A 297 14.34 -3.32 28.81
C GLU A 297 14.16 -4.77 28.34
N THR A 298 12.95 -5.13 27.90
CA THR A 298 12.60 -6.48 27.42
C THR A 298 12.67 -6.58 25.89
N ILE A 299 12.26 -5.52 25.18
CA ILE A 299 12.14 -5.51 23.72
C ILE A 299 13.33 -4.76 23.10
N THR A 300 14.08 -5.44 22.23
CA THR A 300 15.15 -4.86 21.40
C THR A 300 14.67 -4.76 19.96
N LEU A 301 14.53 -3.55 19.43
CA LEU A 301 14.15 -3.29 18.03
C LEU A 301 15.41 -3.13 17.16
N ILE A 302 15.43 -3.79 16.00
CA ILE A 302 16.55 -3.76 15.05
C ILE A 302 16.01 -3.40 13.66
N LYS A 303 16.48 -2.28 13.11
CA LYS A 303 16.13 -1.88 11.75
C LYS A 303 16.96 -2.69 10.76
N GLY A 304 16.31 -3.42 9.86
CA GLY A 304 16.99 -4.18 8.82
C GLY A 304 16.17 -5.35 8.28
N ARG A 305 16.64 -5.95 7.19
CA ARG A 305 16.14 -7.23 6.69
C ARG A 305 16.66 -8.36 7.58
N ILE A 306 15.83 -9.35 7.88
CA ILE A 306 16.24 -10.48 8.75
C ILE A 306 17.41 -11.27 8.15
N GLU A 307 17.56 -11.24 6.83
CA GLU A 307 18.63 -11.84 6.06
C GLU A 307 19.97 -11.10 6.16
N GLU A 308 19.99 -9.88 6.71
CA GLU A 308 21.15 -8.99 6.72
C GLU A 308 21.55 -8.49 8.10
N VAL A 309 20.67 -8.61 9.08
CA VAL A 309 20.97 -8.22 10.46
C VAL A 309 21.59 -9.37 11.24
N ASP A 310 22.54 -9.02 12.10
CA ASP A 310 23.06 -9.92 13.13
C ASP A 310 22.23 -9.78 14.41
N LEU A 311 21.66 -10.89 14.89
CA LEU A 311 20.94 -10.88 16.15
C LEU A 311 21.93 -10.84 17.33
N PRO A 312 21.57 -10.18 18.46
CA PRO A 312 22.41 -10.14 19.66
C PRO A 312 22.47 -11.48 20.43
N VAL A 313 21.99 -12.57 19.83
CA VAL A 313 21.95 -13.93 20.37
C VAL A 313 22.20 -14.92 19.23
N GLU A 314 22.79 -16.08 19.56
CA GLU A 314 23.02 -17.14 18.57
C GLU A 314 21.72 -17.83 18.16
N LYS A 315 20.84 -18.09 19.14
CA LYS A 315 19.57 -18.79 18.94
C LYS A 315 18.42 -18.15 19.72
N VAL A 316 17.21 -18.30 19.19
CA VAL A 316 15.94 -17.93 19.82
C VAL A 316 15.09 -19.16 20.08
N ASP A 317 14.26 -19.10 21.11
CA ASP A 317 13.36 -20.20 21.49
C ASP A 317 12.10 -20.20 20.62
N ILE A 318 11.61 -19.01 20.24
CA ILE A 318 10.36 -18.84 19.51
C ILE A 318 10.55 -17.80 18.40
N ILE A 319 9.96 -18.07 17.24
CA ILE A 319 9.71 -17.06 16.22
C ILE A 319 8.22 -16.81 16.16
N ILE A 320 7.83 -15.54 16.25
CA ILE A 320 6.47 -15.08 15.99
C ILE A 320 6.52 -14.12 14.81
N SER A 321 5.57 -14.21 13.89
CA SER A 321 5.53 -13.30 12.75
C SER A 321 4.14 -13.28 12.17
N GLU A 322 3.68 -12.08 11.81
CA GLU A 322 2.54 -11.91 10.93
C GLU A 322 3.08 -11.66 9.52
N TRP A 323 3.13 -12.74 8.74
CA TRP A 323 3.76 -12.78 7.41
C TRP A 323 2.76 -12.97 6.27
N MET A 324 1.47 -13.12 6.59
CA MET A 324 0.50 -13.62 5.64
C MET A 324 0.11 -12.53 4.66
N GLY A 325 0.27 -12.79 3.37
CA GLY A 325 -0.23 -11.92 2.31
C GLY A 325 -1.62 -12.32 1.82
N TYR A 326 -2.14 -11.59 0.83
CA TYR A 326 -3.30 -12.03 0.05
C TYR A 326 -3.08 -13.43 -0.54
N PHE A 327 -4.14 -14.24 -0.59
CA PHE A 327 -4.04 -15.66 -0.96
C PHE A 327 -2.93 -16.42 -0.18
N LEU A 328 -2.69 -16.02 1.08
CA LEU A 328 -1.67 -16.49 2.03
C LEU A 328 -0.21 -16.17 1.66
N LEU A 329 0.19 -16.40 0.41
CA LEU A 329 1.61 -16.40 0.00
C LEU A 329 2.05 -15.13 -0.73
N PHE A 330 1.15 -14.17 -0.98
CA PHE A 330 1.50 -12.90 -1.63
C PHE A 330 2.55 -12.14 -0.81
N GLU A 331 3.38 -11.35 -1.47
CA GLU A 331 4.56 -10.65 -0.94
C GLU A 331 5.74 -11.54 -0.49
N SER A 332 5.55 -12.86 -0.46
CA SER A 332 6.59 -13.85 -0.17
C SER A 332 7.30 -13.66 1.17
N MET A 333 6.68 -13.01 2.16
CA MET A 333 7.28 -12.75 3.47
C MET A 333 7.54 -14.04 4.28
N LEU A 334 6.83 -15.13 3.98
CA LEU A 334 7.13 -16.45 4.55
C LEU A 334 8.59 -16.86 4.31
N ASP A 335 9.22 -16.48 3.20
CA ASP A 335 10.62 -16.80 2.91
C ASP A 335 11.56 -16.25 3.98
N SER A 336 11.31 -15.02 4.43
CA SER A 336 12.08 -14.35 5.49
C SER A 336 11.87 -15.03 6.85
N VAL A 337 10.65 -15.50 7.13
CA VAL A 337 10.36 -16.29 8.34
C VAL A 337 11.08 -17.64 8.30
N LEU A 338 11.10 -18.32 7.15
CA LEU A 338 11.82 -19.59 6.98
C LEU A 338 13.34 -19.39 7.08
N TYR A 339 13.87 -18.30 6.53
CA TYR A 339 15.27 -17.93 6.74
C TYR A 339 15.58 -17.77 8.23
N ALA A 340 14.75 -17.01 8.95
CA ALA A 340 14.92 -16.78 10.38
C ALA A 340 14.84 -18.09 11.17
N ARG A 341 13.92 -18.99 10.81
CA ARG A 341 13.80 -20.34 11.39
C ARG A 341 15.09 -21.12 11.22
N ASP A 342 15.58 -21.22 9.99
CA ASP A 342 16.71 -22.08 9.67
C ASP A 342 18.03 -21.55 10.27
N HIS A 343 18.17 -20.23 10.43
CA HIS A 343 19.39 -19.61 10.95
C HIS A 343 19.35 -19.40 12.46
N TYR A 344 18.23 -18.94 13.01
CA TYR A 344 18.16 -18.44 14.40
C TYR A 344 17.32 -19.30 15.33
N LEU A 345 16.45 -20.21 14.86
CA LEU A 345 15.64 -21.02 15.78
C LEU A 345 16.49 -22.12 16.45
N ALA A 346 16.29 -22.31 17.75
CA ALA A 346 16.84 -23.44 18.51
C ALA A 346 16.21 -24.77 18.05
N ALA A 347 16.87 -25.90 18.31
CA ALA A 347 16.42 -27.21 17.86
C ALA A 347 15.05 -27.64 18.43
N ASP A 348 14.71 -27.18 19.64
CA ASP A 348 13.44 -27.38 20.33
C ASP A 348 12.50 -26.17 20.21
N GLY A 349 12.88 -25.16 19.42
CA GLY A 349 12.10 -23.97 19.21
C GLY A 349 10.87 -24.19 18.33
N SER A 350 10.01 -23.18 18.25
CA SER A 350 8.80 -23.22 17.41
C SER A 350 8.52 -21.90 16.70
N VAL A 351 7.94 -21.99 15.51
CA VAL A 351 7.45 -20.85 14.71
C VAL A 351 5.95 -20.73 14.88
N TYR A 352 5.45 -19.52 15.13
CA TYR A 352 4.03 -19.21 15.21
C TYR A 352 3.63 -18.08 14.25
N PRO A 353 2.48 -18.21 13.54
CA PRO A 353 1.59 -19.38 13.53
C PRO A 353 2.28 -20.64 12.99
N ASP A 354 1.94 -21.81 13.54
CA ASP A 354 2.65 -23.05 13.24
C ASP A 354 2.05 -23.78 12.03
N ARG A 355 0.76 -23.60 11.77
CA ARG A 355 0.08 -24.24 10.65
C ARG A 355 -0.87 -23.29 9.94
N CYS A 356 -0.90 -23.38 8.61
CA CYS A 356 -1.80 -22.62 7.76
C CYS A 356 -2.43 -23.54 6.70
N THR A 357 -3.63 -23.20 6.22
CA THR A 357 -4.27 -23.90 5.10
C THR A 357 -4.76 -22.93 4.04
N ILE A 358 -4.64 -23.29 2.76
CA ILE A 358 -5.27 -22.58 1.64
C ILE A 358 -6.47 -23.42 1.18
N SER A 359 -7.62 -22.77 1.06
CA SER A 359 -8.90 -23.37 0.66
C SER A 359 -9.46 -22.69 -0.57
N LEU A 360 -10.11 -23.46 -1.44
CA LEU A 360 -10.85 -22.96 -2.60
C LEU A 360 -12.35 -23.21 -2.46
N ALA A 361 -13.16 -22.36 -3.07
CA ALA A 361 -14.59 -22.61 -3.31
C ALA A 361 -15.04 -21.99 -4.64
N ALA A 362 -16.13 -22.50 -5.19
CA ALA A 362 -16.75 -21.95 -6.39
C ALA A 362 -17.72 -20.82 -6.02
N VAL A 363 -17.71 -19.76 -6.84
CA VAL A 363 -18.58 -18.59 -6.70
C VAL A 363 -19.54 -18.54 -7.88
N GLY A 364 -20.80 -18.23 -7.61
CA GLY A 364 -21.83 -17.97 -8.61
C GLY A 364 -22.46 -16.61 -8.41
N ASP A 365 -21.84 -15.59 -8.98
CA ASP A 365 -22.33 -14.21 -8.97
C ASP A 365 -22.31 -13.63 -10.40
N THR A 366 -23.38 -13.89 -11.14
CA THR A 366 -23.54 -13.46 -12.53
C THR A 366 -23.64 -11.94 -12.65
N GLN A 367 -24.23 -11.26 -11.66
CA GLN A 367 -24.33 -9.80 -11.69
C GLN A 367 -22.94 -9.19 -11.60
N LYS A 368 -22.14 -9.61 -10.62
CA LYS A 368 -20.79 -9.08 -10.43
C LYS A 368 -19.86 -9.44 -11.60
N HIS A 369 -19.98 -10.66 -12.13
CA HIS A 369 -19.27 -11.04 -13.35
C HIS A 369 -19.62 -10.14 -14.53
N GLN A 370 -20.90 -9.82 -14.72
CA GLN A 370 -21.34 -8.91 -15.77
C GLN A 370 -20.82 -7.47 -15.55
N GLU A 371 -20.81 -6.98 -14.31
CA GLU A 371 -20.30 -5.65 -13.97
C GLU A 371 -18.78 -5.52 -14.16
N HIS A 372 -18.02 -6.60 -13.98
CA HIS A 372 -16.56 -6.57 -14.05
C HIS A 372 -15.98 -7.06 -15.38
N ILE A 373 -16.41 -8.24 -15.83
CA ILE A 373 -15.93 -8.87 -17.07
C ILE A 373 -16.85 -8.50 -18.24
N GLY A 374 -18.16 -8.69 -18.08
CA GLY A 374 -19.15 -8.44 -19.14
C GLY A 374 -19.26 -6.97 -19.58
N PHE A 375 -18.91 -6.02 -18.70
CA PHE A 375 -18.91 -4.59 -18.98
C PHE A 375 -18.11 -4.24 -20.24
N TRP A 376 -16.98 -4.92 -20.46
CA TRP A 376 -16.09 -4.66 -21.59
C TRP A 376 -16.67 -5.11 -22.94
N ASP A 377 -17.71 -5.93 -22.97
CA ASP A 377 -18.35 -6.33 -24.23
C ASP A 377 -19.05 -5.16 -24.92
N ASP A 378 -19.63 -4.26 -24.13
CA ASP A 378 -20.38 -3.10 -24.60
C ASP A 378 -20.30 -1.93 -23.60
N VAL A 379 -19.36 -1.03 -23.86
CA VAL A 379 -19.13 0.18 -23.08
C VAL A 379 -19.81 1.34 -23.79
N TYR A 380 -21.04 1.69 -23.39
CA TYR A 380 -21.86 2.75 -23.99
C TYR A 380 -22.10 2.62 -25.52
N GLY A 381 -22.27 1.39 -26.03
CA GLY A 381 -22.43 1.09 -27.45
C GLY A 381 -21.11 0.75 -28.15
N PHE A 382 -19.97 0.86 -27.48
CA PHE A 382 -18.64 0.62 -28.03
C PHE A 382 -18.08 -0.73 -27.58
N LYS A 383 -17.56 -1.52 -28.54
CA LYS A 383 -16.95 -2.83 -28.27
C LYS A 383 -15.55 -2.65 -27.71
N MET A 384 -15.34 -3.03 -26.44
CA MET A 384 -14.04 -2.94 -25.77
C MET A 384 -13.55 -4.31 -25.27
N ALA A 385 -14.05 -5.41 -25.84
CA ALA A 385 -13.76 -6.77 -25.36
C ALA A 385 -12.26 -7.13 -25.39
N CYS A 386 -11.43 -6.39 -26.13
CA CYS A 386 -9.98 -6.53 -26.06
C CYS A 386 -9.40 -6.28 -24.66
N MET A 387 -10.07 -5.46 -23.83
CA MET A 387 -9.67 -5.16 -22.46
C MET A 387 -9.79 -6.36 -21.52
N LYS A 388 -10.65 -7.35 -21.84
CA LYS A 388 -10.77 -8.59 -21.04
C LYS A 388 -9.44 -9.34 -20.93
N LYS A 389 -8.55 -9.22 -21.91
CA LYS A 389 -7.20 -9.83 -21.89
C LYS A 389 -6.32 -9.27 -20.77
N THR A 390 -6.60 -8.06 -20.29
CA THR A 390 -5.88 -7.42 -19.19
C THR A 390 -6.60 -7.60 -17.87
N VAL A 391 -7.94 -7.52 -17.88
CA VAL A 391 -8.77 -7.56 -16.66
C VAL A 391 -8.93 -8.98 -16.11
N VAL A 392 -9.18 -9.98 -16.96
CA VAL A 392 -9.38 -11.37 -16.51
C VAL A 392 -8.17 -11.94 -15.76
N PRO A 393 -6.91 -11.70 -16.20
CA PRO A 393 -5.73 -12.16 -15.46
C PRO A 393 -5.50 -11.44 -14.12
N GLU A 394 -6.24 -10.40 -13.77
CA GLU A 394 -6.07 -9.71 -12.49
C GLU A 394 -6.92 -10.39 -11.41
N ALA A 395 -6.28 -10.93 -10.37
CA ALA A 395 -7.01 -11.49 -9.25
C ALA A 395 -7.55 -10.35 -8.36
N MET A 396 -8.83 -10.40 -7.98
CA MET A 396 -9.42 -9.37 -7.13
C MET A 396 -9.35 -9.74 -5.65
N VAL A 397 -9.08 -8.76 -4.78
CA VAL A 397 -9.12 -8.94 -3.33
C VAL A 397 -10.32 -8.21 -2.74
N GLU A 398 -11.31 -8.98 -2.31
CA GLU A 398 -12.60 -8.44 -1.91
C GLU A 398 -13.34 -9.29 -0.89
N VAL A 399 -14.32 -8.69 -0.20
CA VAL A 399 -15.19 -9.42 0.72
C VAL A 399 -16.32 -10.02 -0.08
N LEU A 400 -16.34 -11.36 -0.18
CA LEU A 400 -17.41 -12.09 -0.80
C LEU A 400 -18.59 -12.26 0.17
N LYS A 401 -19.80 -12.20 -0.40
CA LYS A 401 -21.01 -12.50 0.37
C LYS A 401 -21.16 -14.02 0.51
N PRO A 402 -21.40 -14.56 1.71
CA PRO A 402 -21.58 -16.00 1.94
C PRO A 402 -22.52 -16.70 0.97
N GLU A 403 -23.59 -16.02 0.56
CA GLU A 403 -24.64 -16.53 -0.33
C GLU A 403 -24.20 -16.72 -1.78
N THR A 404 -23.08 -16.12 -2.21
CA THR A 404 -22.56 -16.33 -3.58
C THR A 404 -21.72 -17.61 -3.69
N LEU A 405 -21.45 -18.31 -2.58
CA LEU A 405 -20.78 -19.60 -2.60
C LEU A 405 -21.69 -20.70 -3.09
N ILE A 406 -21.23 -21.38 -4.14
CA ILE A 406 -21.99 -22.44 -4.81
C ILE A 406 -21.33 -23.81 -4.69
N SER A 407 -20.32 -23.94 -3.83
CA SER A 407 -19.71 -25.24 -3.47
C SER A 407 -19.36 -25.33 -2.00
N GLU A 408 -19.14 -26.55 -1.52
CA GLU A 408 -18.37 -26.79 -0.30
C GLU A 408 -16.90 -26.35 -0.51
N PRO A 409 -16.25 -25.69 0.46
CA PRO A 409 -14.83 -25.38 0.38
C PRO A 409 -13.96 -26.64 0.39
N THR A 410 -12.80 -26.58 -0.26
CA THR A 410 -11.81 -27.66 -0.26
C THR A 410 -10.42 -27.11 0.05
N VAL A 411 -9.76 -27.68 1.06
CA VAL A 411 -8.36 -27.39 1.37
C VAL A 411 -7.47 -27.95 0.27
N ILE A 412 -6.69 -27.10 -0.37
CA ILE A 412 -5.76 -27.48 -1.45
C ILE A 412 -4.32 -27.58 -0.98
N LYS A 413 -3.95 -26.88 0.10
CA LYS A 413 -2.58 -26.89 0.63
C LYS A 413 -2.62 -26.69 2.14
N THR A 414 -1.83 -27.49 2.84
CA THR A 414 -1.50 -27.30 4.26
C THR A 414 -0.02 -26.98 4.34
N ILE A 415 0.32 -25.95 5.11
CA ILE A 415 1.69 -25.50 5.35
C ILE A 415 1.96 -25.63 6.85
N ASP A 416 3.00 -26.38 7.20
CA ASP A 416 3.58 -26.39 8.56
C ASP A 416 4.83 -25.51 8.54
N CYS A 417 4.74 -24.35 9.18
CA CYS A 417 5.79 -23.33 9.20
C CYS A 417 7.09 -23.85 9.85
N ASN A 418 7.02 -24.90 10.66
CA ASN A 418 8.17 -25.45 11.34
C ASN A 418 8.98 -26.41 10.46
N THR A 419 8.41 -26.92 9.37
CA THR A 419 9.05 -27.97 8.55
C THR A 419 9.07 -27.66 7.06
N VAL A 420 8.18 -26.79 6.57
CA VAL A 420 8.08 -26.46 5.14
C VAL A 420 9.38 -25.85 4.61
N CYS A 421 9.74 -26.21 3.38
CA CYS A 421 10.85 -25.62 2.63
C CYS A 421 10.34 -24.63 1.57
N ILE A 422 11.16 -23.63 1.20
CA ILE A 422 10.81 -22.61 0.19
C ILE A 422 10.36 -23.24 -1.14
N SER A 423 10.99 -24.35 -1.56
CA SER A 423 10.64 -25.08 -2.79
C SER A 423 9.24 -25.68 -2.77
N GLU A 424 8.62 -25.84 -1.61
CA GLU A 424 7.26 -26.39 -1.47
C GLU A 424 6.16 -25.31 -1.53
N LEU A 425 6.55 -24.03 -1.58
CA LEU A 425 5.65 -22.89 -1.72
C LEU A 425 5.26 -22.63 -3.18
N ASP A 426 6.05 -23.14 -4.13
CA ASP A 426 5.65 -23.31 -5.52
C ASP A 426 5.04 -24.71 -5.68
N PHE A 427 3.75 -24.82 -5.99
CA PHE A 427 3.06 -26.11 -5.98
C PHE A 427 1.98 -26.24 -7.07
N VAL A 428 1.66 -27.50 -7.37
CA VAL A 428 0.56 -27.90 -8.25
C VAL A 428 -0.31 -28.87 -7.49
N MET A 429 -1.62 -28.61 -7.45
CA MET A 429 -2.59 -29.45 -6.76
C MET A 429 -3.83 -29.66 -7.62
N ASP A 430 -4.36 -30.88 -7.61
CA ASP A 430 -5.71 -31.14 -8.10
C ASP A 430 -6.72 -30.75 -7.01
N PHE A 431 -7.87 -30.20 -7.39
CA PHE A 431 -8.95 -29.86 -6.49
C PHE A 431 -10.28 -30.41 -7.00
N ASN A 432 -11.24 -30.59 -6.08
CA ASN A 432 -12.58 -31.04 -6.40
C ASN A 432 -13.60 -30.29 -5.53
N LEU A 433 -14.41 -29.45 -6.16
CA LEU A 433 -15.40 -28.63 -5.48
C LEU A 433 -16.79 -29.25 -5.64
N LYS A 434 -17.38 -29.70 -4.54
CA LYS A 434 -18.74 -30.27 -4.53
C LYS A 434 -19.76 -29.14 -4.62
N ILE A 435 -20.45 -29.05 -5.74
CA ILE A 435 -21.40 -27.98 -6.04
C ILE A 435 -22.68 -28.16 -5.21
N THR A 436 -23.12 -27.08 -4.58
CA THR A 436 -24.31 -27.03 -3.71
C THR A 436 -25.51 -26.44 -4.41
N HIS A 437 -25.31 -25.55 -5.40
CA HIS A 437 -26.37 -24.85 -6.11
C HIS A 437 -26.19 -24.96 -7.64
N SER A 438 -27.28 -25.27 -8.36
CA SER A 438 -27.27 -25.28 -9.82
C SER A 438 -27.32 -23.84 -10.35
N THR A 439 -26.24 -23.36 -10.98
CA THR A 439 -26.13 -22.00 -11.54
C THR A 439 -24.90 -21.90 -12.46
N GLN A 440 -24.49 -20.68 -12.83
CA GLN A 440 -23.20 -20.40 -13.46
C GLN A 440 -22.11 -20.20 -12.40
N CYS A 441 -21.05 -20.99 -12.48
CA CYS A 441 -19.81 -20.71 -11.76
C CYS A 441 -19.08 -19.58 -12.48
N THR A 442 -18.97 -18.42 -11.83
CA THR A 442 -18.41 -17.21 -12.42
C THR A 442 -16.98 -16.93 -11.96
N ALA A 443 -16.57 -17.50 -10.84
CA ALA A 443 -15.22 -17.39 -10.30
C ALA A 443 -14.88 -18.58 -9.41
N ILE A 444 -13.58 -18.79 -9.20
CA ILE A 444 -13.06 -19.56 -8.06
C ILE A 444 -12.55 -18.54 -7.05
N MET A 445 -12.85 -18.74 -5.78
CA MET A 445 -12.28 -17.94 -4.71
C MET A 445 -11.28 -18.75 -3.88
N GLY A 446 -10.34 -18.04 -3.29
CA GLY A 446 -9.34 -18.55 -2.37
C GLY A 446 -9.37 -17.80 -1.04
N TYR A 447 -9.25 -18.54 0.06
CA TYR A 447 -9.04 -18.00 1.39
C TYR A 447 -8.11 -18.92 2.17
N PHE A 448 -7.70 -18.48 3.35
CA PHE A 448 -6.82 -19.26 4.23
C PHE A 448 -7.26 -19.26 5.69
N ASP A 449 -6.82 -20.29 6.40
CA ASP A 449 -7.00 -20.45 7.85
C ASP A 449 -5.63 -20.54 8.52
N ILE A 450 -5.54 -19.96 9.72
CA ILE A 450 -4.32 -19.85 10.52
C ILE A 450 -4.54 -20.55 11.86
N PHE A 451 -3.54 -21.31 12.29
CA PHE A 451 -3.60 -22.13 13.49
C PHE A 451 -2.37 -21.88 14.38
N PHE A 452 -2.62 -21.87 15.68
CA PHE A 452 -1.66 -21.80 16.77
C PHE A 452 -1.90 -23.01 17.69
N GLU A 453 -1.26 -24.14 17.41
CA GLU A 453 -1.59 -25.43 18.03
C GLU A 453 -0.39 -26.19 18.60
N ARG A 454 0.81 -26.04 18.03
CA ARG A 454 2.00 -26.77 18.46
C ARG A 454 2.39 -26.39 19.89
N ASN A 455 2.69 -27.38 20.73
CA ASN A 455 3.19 -27.17 22.10
C ASN A 455 2.34 -26.24 22.99
N CYS A 456 1.04 -26.13 22.72
CA CYS A 456 0.12 -25.25 23.43
C CYS A 456 -1.03 -26.03 24.08
N GLU A 457 -1.41 -25.64 25.29
CA GLU A 457 -2.61 -26.16 25.94
C GLU A 457 -3.87 -25.58 25.30
N ASN A 458 -3.85 -24.27 25.01
CA ASN A 458 -4.98 -23.53 24.45
C ASN A 458 -4.74 -23.25 22.96
N LYS A 459 -5.45 -23.99 22.12
CA LYS A 459 -5.41 -23.83 20.67
C LYS A 459 -6.16 -22.58 20.24
N VAL A 460 -5.53 -21.76 19.41
CA VAL A 460 -6.15 -20.58 18.80
C VAL A 460 -6.10 -20.71 17.29
N SER A 461 -7.13 -20.23 16.60
CA SER A 461 -7.19 -20.23 15.15
C SER A 461 -8.13 -19.16 14.64
N PHE A 462 -7.87 -18.66 13.43
CA PHE A 462 -8.83 -17.80 12.72
C PHE A 462 -8.90 -18.17 11.24
N SER A 463 -9.99 -17.75 10.60
CA SER A 463 -10.26 -17.99 9.19
C SER A 463 -10.49 -16.67 8.48
N THR A 464 -10.02 -16.58 7.24
CA THR A 464 -10.35 -15.50 6.30
C THR A 464 -11.49 -15.91 5.36
N GLY A 465 -12.17 -17.04 5.61
CA GLY A 465 -13.29 -17.49 4.80
C GLY A 465 -14.47 -16.51 4.84
N PRO A 466 -15.29 -16.43 3.77
CA PRO A 466 -16.39 -15.46 3.69
C PRO A 466 -17.51 -15.73 4.71
N GLN A 467 -17.57 -16.96 5.26
CA GLN A 467 -18.52 -17.34 6.32
C GLN A 467 -18.09 -16.84 7.72
N CYS A 468 -16.89 -16.27 7.83
CA CYS A 468 -16.31 -15.81 9.09
C CYS A 468 -16.33 -14.28 9.19
N THR A 469 -15.96 -13.76 10.36
CA THR A 469 -15.80 -12.31 10.55
C THR A 469 -14.75 -11.76 9.58
N LYS A 470 -15.09 -10.64 8.91
CA LYS A 470 -14.21 -9.98 7.95
C LYS A 470 -12.83 -9.68 8.56
N THR A 471 -11.79 -10.04 7.82
CA THR A 471 -10.40 -9.62 8.03
C THR A 471 -9.97 -8.64 6.94
N HIS A 472 -8.83 -7.96 7.11
CA HIS A 472 -8.27 -7.07 6.10
C HIS A 472 -7.80 -7.81 4.83
N TRP A 473 -7.43 -9.09 4.95
CA TRP A 473 -7.08 -9.95 3.80
C TRP A 473 -8.26 -10.23 2.87
N LYS A 474 -9.49 -10.18 3.39
CA LYS A 474 -10.71 -10.53 2.64
C LYS A 474 -10.55 -11.91 1.98
N GLN A 475 -10.98 -12.07 0.72
CA GLN A 475 -10.76 -13.25 -0.10
C GLN A 475 -10.15 -12.86 -1.45
N THR A 476 -9.42 -13.78 -2.08
CA THR A 476 -8.88 -13.61 -3.43
C THR A 476 -9.82 -14.27 -4.43
N VAL A 477 -10.26 -13.55 -5.46
CA VAL A 477 -11.27 -13.97 -6.42
C VAL A 477 -10.65 -14.05 -7.81
N PHE A 478 -10.76 -15.23 -8.42
CA PHE A 478 -10.28 -15.55 -9.75
C PHE A 478 -11.47 -15.66 -10.70
N PHE A 479 -11.84 -14.56 -11.37
CA PHE A 479 -12.95 -14.55 -12.32
C PHE A 479 -12.67 -15.45 -13.51
N LEU A 480 -13.66 -16.27 -13.89
CA LEU A 480 -13.60 -17.02 -15.13
C LEU A 480 -13.94 -16.10 -16.30
N GLU A 481 -13.26 -16.24 -17.43
CA GLU A 481 -13.58 -15.43 -18.62
C GLU A 481 -14.98 -15.77 -19.10
N ASP A 482 -15.23 -17.07 -19.23
CA ASP A 482 -16.53 -17.65 -19.54
C ASP A 482 -17.08 -18.40 -18.32
N PRO A 483 -18.25 -18.00 -17.79
CA PRO A 483 -18.89 -18.73 -16.71
C PRO A 483 -19.20 -20.18 -17.08
N VAL A 484 -19.01 -21.07 -16.12
CA VAL A 484 -19.14 -22.51 -16.30
C VAL A 484 -20.49 -22.98 -15.72
N PRO A 485 -21.40 -23.60 -16.51
CA PRO A 485 -22.67 -24.06 -15.99
C PRO A 485 -22.46 -25.30 -15.12
N VAL A 486 -22.98 -25.27 -13.89
CA VAL A 486 -22.83 -26.32 -12.90
C VAL A 486 -24.18 -26.76 -12.31
N GLN A 487 -24.28 -28.01 -11.86
CA GLN A 487 -25.46 -28.59 -11.22
C GLN A 487 -25.19 -28.97 -9.76
N SER A 488 -26.18 -28.75 -8.88
CA SER A 488 -26.12 -29.20 -7.49
C SER A 488 -25.85 -30.70 -7.40
N GLY A 489 -24.89 -31.08 -6.57
CA GLY A 489 -24.40 -32.45 -6.41
C GLY A 489 -23.29 -32.85 -7.39
N GLU A 490 -22.97 -32.03 -8.39
CA GLU A 490 -21.82 -32.28 -9.26
C GLU A 490 -20.50 -31.95 -8.56
N ASN A 491 -19.42 -32.51 -9.08
CA ASN A 491 -18.07 -32.31 -8.60
C ASN A 491 -17.28 -31.53 -9.67
N LEU A 492 -17.04 -30.25 -9.42
CA LEU A 492 -16.23 -29.41 -10.30
C LEU A 492 -14.75 -29.69 -10.02
N GLN A 493 -14.15 -30.51 -10.89
CA GLN A 493 -12.75 -30.88 -10.82
C GLN A 493 -11.89 -29.86 -11.57
N GLY A 494 -10.70 -29.61 -11.03
CA GLY A 494 -9.71 -28.77 -11.67
C GLY A 494 -8.33 -28.95 -11.10
N LYS A 495 -7.40 -28.18 -11.63
CA LYS A 495 -6.00 -28.13 -11.19
C LYS A 495 -5.61 -26.68 -10.94
N ILE A 496 -4.92 -26.45 -9.82
CA ILE A 496 -4.31 -25.17 -9.50
C ILE A 496 -2.79 -25.30 -9.53
N THR A 497 -2.12 -24.30 -10.09
CA THR A 497 -0.67 -24.10 -9.98
C THR A 497 -0.44 -22.76 -9.33
N VAL A 498 0.33 -22.71 -8.26
CA VAL A 498 0.72 -21.48 -7.57
C VAL A 498 2.23 -21.41 -7.62
N CYS A 499 2.77 -20.30 -8.13
CA CYS A 499 4.20 -20.05 -8.13
C CYS A 499 4.51 -18.57 -7.98
N LYS A 500 5.68 -18.28 -7.42
CA LYS A 500 6.21 -16.91 -7.42
C LYS A 500 6.54 -16.47 -8.84
N ASN A 501 6.31 -15.20 -9.14
CA ASN A 501 6.75 -14.65 -10.41
C ASN A 501 8.28 -14.54 -10.40
N ARG A 502 8.93 -15.04 -11.45
CA ARG A 502 10.41 -15.02 -11.56
C ARG A 502 10.97 -13.62 -11.75
N LYS A 503 10.18 -12.72 -12.34
CA LYS A 503 10.57 -11.33 -12.58
C LYS A 503 10.30 -10.45 -11.36
N ASP A 504 9.25 -10.78 -10.61
CA ASP A 504 8.85 -10.09 -9.40
C ASP A 504 8.53 -11.15 -8.33
N PRO A 505 9.51 -11.55 -7.50
CA PRO A 505 9.32 -12.60 -6.50
C PRO A 505 8.30 -12.27 -5.40
N ARG A 506 7.83 -11.02 -5.29
CA ARG A 506 6.77 -10.63 -4.35
C ARG A 506 5.38 -10.87 -4.95
N ALA A 507 5.24 -10.83 -6.27
CA ALA A 507 4.01 -11.20 -6.97
C ALA A 507 3.82 -12.72 -7.06
N LEU A 508 2.54 -13.13 -7.08
CA LEU A 508 2.15 -14.52 -7.29
C LEU A 508 1.47 -14.72 -8.64
N LEU A 509 1.82 -15.83 -9.29
CA LEU A 509 1.10 -16.34 -10.45
C LEU A 509 0.27 -17.56 -10.04
N VAL A 510 -1.02 -17.49 -10.30
CA VAL A 510 -1.96 -18.59 -10.03
C VAL A 510 -2.56 -19.04 -11.35
N SER A 511 -2.35 -20.28 -11.75
CA SER A 511 -3.04 -20.87 -12.91
C SER A 511 -4.13 -21.83 -12.45
N LEU A 512 -5.35 -21.64 -12.95
CA LEU A 512 -6.47 -22.57 -12.78
C LEU A 512 -6.73 -23.29 -14.11
N THR A 513 -6.94 -24.61 -14.06
CA THR A 513 -7.41 -25.41 -15.18
C THR A 513 -8.73 -26.06 -14.80
N ILE A 514 -9.81 -25.69 -15.48
CA ILE A 514 -11.17 -26.19 -15.25
C ILE A 514 -11.76 -26.55 -16.61
N ARG A 515 -12.32 -27.76 -16.75
CA ARG A 515 -12.90 -28.27 -18.03
C ARG A 515 -11.99 -28.04 -19.24
N ASP A 516 -10.69 -28.36 -19.09
CA ASP A 516 -9.64 -28.20 -20.11
C ASP A 516 -9.31 -26.74 -20.52
N VAL A 517 -9.93 -25.75 -19.88
CA VAL A 517 -9.59 -24.33 -20.06
C VAL A 517 -8.61 -23.92 -18.97
N LYS A 518 -7.43 -23.44 -19.37
CA LYS A 518 -6.42 -22.89 -18.46
C LYS A 518 -6.48 -21.36 -18.47
N GLN A 519 -6.63 -20.77 -17.29
CA GLN A 519 -6.53 -19.32 -17.07
C GLN A 519 -5.43 -19.04 -16.05
N THR A 520 -4.69 -17.95 -16.23
CA THR A 520 -3.60 -17.55 -15.34
C THR A 520 -3.87 -16.16 -14.82
N TYR A 521 -3.71 -16.01 -13.51
CA TYR A 521 -3.96 -14.80 -12.74
C TYR A 521 -2.66 -14.32 -12.11
N SER A 522 -2.53 -13.01 -12.00
CA SER A 522 -1.49 -12.34 -11.22
C SER A 522 -2.12 -11.75 -9.97
N ILE A 523 -1.45 -11.92 -8.84
CA ILE A 523 -1.73 -11.20 -7.60
C ILE A 523 -0.55 -10.24 -7.43
N GLN A 524 -0.83 -8.94 -7.47
CA GLN A 524 0.15 -7.84 -7.43
C GLN A 524 -0.17 -6.85 -6.33
#